data_AF-A0A8T0XS54-F1
#
_entry.id   AF-A0A8T0XS54-F1
#
_cell.length_a   1.000
_cell.length_b   1.000
_cell.length_c   1.000
_cell.angle_alpha   90.00
_cell.angle_beta   90.00
_cell.angle_gamma   90.00
#
_symmetry.space_group_name_H-M   'P 1'
#
loop_
_entity.id
_entity.type
_entity.pdbx_description
1 polymer ?
#
loop_
_entity_poly.entity_id
_entity_poly.type
_entity_poly.pdbx_seq_one_letter_code
_entity_poly.pdbx_strand_id
1 'polypeptide(L)'
;MDARRVGGRIAAARRALAAGGSLPVPVLRITNGLAMISLVLSSCDLLRLCSDRSRPLGFPLGGREFATVLCQLASVVYLLSLFGAPSGSGHPKAPASDDEGAGSPRRARAADADAPAAMHAGVEGGDDEEIVATVVSGALPSHHLESSLGDCRRAARLRREALRRVTGRGVEGLPFDGMDYQAILGQCCEMPVGYVQVPVGVAGPLLLDGRQYHVPLATTEGCLVASVNRGCRAIAASGGAVSVLLRDAMSRAPVVKLPSAKRAAELKSFVEAAANFETLASFFNRSSRFGRLQGIRCALAGRNLYIRFTCSTGDAMGMNMVSKGVENVLGYLQNDFPDMDLISLSGNYCSDKKPTAVNWIEGRGKSVVCEATIKGGVVQSVLKTTVQKLVELNIIKNLAGSAVAGALGGFNAHASNIVTALFIATGQDPAQNVESSQCITMLEAVNDGDDLHISVTMPSIEVGTIGGGTCLASQASCLNLLGVRGPNCDSPGANAKLLATIVAGSVLAGELSLLAALAAGQLVNSHLKYNRSSKDVATC
;
A
#
# COMPACT_ATOMS: atom_id res chain seq x y z
N MET A 1 51.64 -37.92 -4.18
CA MET A 1 50.19 -38.06 -4.47
C MET A 1 49.96 -37.66 -5.92
N ASP A 2 49.40 -38.56 -6.71
CA ASP A 2 49.47 -38.57 -8.18
C ASP A 2 48.41 -37.66 -8.84
N ALA A 3 48.85 -36.69 -9.64
CA ALA A 3 48.03 -35.64 -10.24
C ALA A 3 46.92 -36.15 -11.18
N ARG A 4 47.07 -37.38 -11.72
CA ARG A 4 46.06 -38.02 -12.57
C ARG A 4 44.80 -38.46 -11.79
N ARG A 5 44.92 -38.78 -10.49
CA ARG A 5 43.76 -39.14 -9.63
C ARG A 5 42.90 -37.94 -9.24
N VAL A 6 43.48 -36.74 -9.21
CA VAL A 6 42.77 -35.50 -8.87
C VAL A 6 41.96 -35.00 -10.07
N GLY A 7 42.51 -35.07 -11.29
CA GLY A 7 41.81 -34.70 -12.52
C GLY A 7 40.55 -35.54 -12.79
N GLY A 8 40.60 -36.85 -12.53
CA GLY A 8 39.44 -37.73 -12.68
C GLY A 8 38.29 -37.44 -11.70
N ARG A 9 38.61 -37.02 -10.47
CA ARG A 9 37.62 -36.66 -9.45
C ARG A 9 36.94 -35.32 -9.73
N ILE A 10 37.69 -34.36 -10.30
CA ILE A 10 37.14 -33.05 -10.70
C ILE A 10 36.21 -33.20 -11.92
N ALA A 11 36.55 -34.07 -12.88
CA ALA A 11 35.68 -34.34 -14.03
C ALA A 11 34.38 -35.08 -13.63
N ALA A 12 34.44 -35.97 -12.64
CA ALA A 12 33.26 -36.64 -12.10
C ALA A 12 32.34 -35.68 -11.32
N ALA A 13 32.92 -34.80 -10.50
CA ALA A 13 32.16 -33.77 -9.77
C ALA A 13 31.46 -32.78 -10.71
N ARG A 14 32.12 -32.39 -11.82
CA ARG A 14 31.52 -31.52 -12.85
C ARG A 14 30.34 -32.17 -13.57
N ARG A 15 30.39 -33.49 -13.83
CA ARG A 15 29.25 -34.23 -14.41
C ARG A 15 28.08 -34.37 -13.43
N ALA A 16 28.35 -34.53 -12.14
CA ALA A 16 27.32 -34.57 -11.11
C ALA A 16 26.59 -33.22 -10.94
N LEU A 17 27.33 -32.10 -11.03
CA LEU A 17 26.76 -30.75 -11.02
C LEU A 17 25.95 -30.40 -12.28
N ALA A 18 26.31 -30.96 -13.44
CA ALA A 18 25.58 -30.75 -14.69
C ALA A 18 24.30 -31.60 -14.81
N ALA A 19 24.13 -32.64 -13.99
CA ALA A 19 23.02 -33.60 -14.07
C ALA A 19 21.80 -33.26 -13.18
N GLY A 20 21.70 -32.05 -12.62
CA GLY A 20 20.47 -31.59 -11.95
C GLY A 20 20.08 -32.32 -10.66
N GLY A 21 21.02 -33.02 -9.99
CA GLY A 21 20.77 -33.63 -8.68
C GLY A 21 20.92 -32.61 -7.56
N SER A 22 19.84 -32.29 -6.83
CA SER A 22 19.90 -31.48 -5.61
C SER A 22 20.75 -32.17 -4.54
N LEU A 23 21.73 -31.47 -3.97
CA LEU A 23 22.48 -31.94 -2.79
C LEU A 23 21.50 -32.26 -1.64
N PRO A 24 21.76 -33.30 -0.82
CA PRO A 24 20.93 -33.61 0.34
C PRO A 24 20.79 -32.37 1.26
N VAL A 25 19.58 -32.10 1.75
CA VAL A 25 19.25 -30.96 2.63
C VAL A 25 20.24 -30.74 3.79
N PRO A 26 20.78 -31.79 4.47
CA PRO A 26 21.78 -31.60 5.51
C PRO A 26 23.09 -31.00 5.01
N VAL A 27 23.54 -31.39 3.81
CA VAL A 27 24.79 -30.92 3.21
C VAL A 27 24.66 -29.47 2.77
N LEU A 28 23.50 -29.10 2.21
CA LEU A 28 23.20 -27.72 1.81
C LEU A 28 23.16 -26.75 3.00
N ARG A 29 22.61 -27.19 4.15
CA ARG A 29 22.62 -26.38 5.39
C ARG A 29 24.03 -26.15 5.93
N ILE A 30 24.89 -27.17 5.87
CA ILE A 30 26.28 -27.07 6.32
C ILE A 30 27.07 -26.14 5.40
N THR A 31 26.94 -26.27 4.08
CA THR A 31 27.67 -25.42 3.13
C THR A 31 27.20 -23.96 3.18
N ASN A 32 25.91 -23.71 3.35
CA ASN A 32 25.37 -22.36 3.53
C ASN A 32 25.84 -21.74 4.85
N GLY A 33 25.86 -22.52 5.94
CA GLY A 33 26.38 -22.10 7.22
C GLY A 33 27.86 -21.70 7.14
N LEU A 34 28.69 -22.51 6.49
CA LEU A 34 30.12 -22.21 6.29
C LEU A 34 30.34 -20.97 5.43
N ALA A 35 29.55 -20.77 4.36
CA ALA A 35 29.64 -19.58 3.52
C ALA A 35 29.26 -18.30 4.27
N MET A 36 28.23 -18.35 5.13
CA MET A 36 27.83 -17.23 5.98
C MET A 36 28.88 -16.90 7.04
N ILE A 37 29.44 -17.92 7.70
CA ILE A 37 30.53 -17.73 8.68
C ILE A 37 31.75 -17.11 7.99
N SER A 38 32.13 -17.65 6.83
CA SER A 38 33.25 -17.12 6.03
C SER A 38 33.01 -15.65 5.67
N LEU A 39 31.82 -15.29 5.17
CA LEU A 39 31.46 -13.92 4.82
C LEU A 39 31.56 -12.96 6.01
N VAL A 40 31.06 -13.36 7.18
CA VAL A 40 31.09 -12.53 8.39
C VAL A 40 32.54 -12.31 8.85
N LEU A 41 33.34 -13.37 8.89
CA LEU A 41 34.74 -13.30 9.33
C LEU A 41 35.58 -12.45 8.37
N SER A 42 35.44 -12.64 7.05
CA SER A 42 36.17 -11.81 6.07
C SER A 42 35.70 -10.37 6.06
N SER A 43 34.41 -10.09 6.33
CA SER A 43 33.90 -8.73 6.47
C SER A 43 34.48 -8.02 7.71
N CYS A 44 34.55 -8.72 8.84
CA CYS A 44 35.15 -8.19 10.07
C CYS A 44 36.64 -7.89 9.89
N ASP A 45 37.39 -8.77 9.22
CA ASP A 45 38.81 -8.55 8.94
C ASP A 45 39.04 -7.43 7.92
N LEU A 46 38.18 -7.30 6.91
CA LEU A 46 38.24 -6.19 5.94
C LEU A 46 37.96 -4.85 6.63
N LEU A 47 36.98 -4.80 7.54
CA LEU A 47 36.68 -3.60 8.33
C LEU A 47 37.85 -3.22 9.23
N ARG A 48 38.51 -4.21 9.87
CA ARG A 48 39.72 -3.98 10.68
C ARG A 48 40.86 -3.42 9.84
N LEU A 49 41.11 -4.01 8.67
CA LEU A 49 42.13 -3.55 7.72
C LEU A 49 41.85 -2.13 7.21
N CYS A 50 40.60 -1.78 6.92
CA CYS A 50 40.22 -0.44 6.50
C CYS A 50 40.27 0.61 7.63
N SER A 51 40.13 0.17 8.88
CA SER A 51 40.13 1.06 10.05
C SER A 51 41.52 1.33 10.64
N ASP A 52 42.54 0.56 10.25
CA ASP A 52 43.91 0.73 10.74
C ASP A 52 44.62 1.92 10.05
N ARG A 53 44.66 3.06 10.75
CA ARG A 53 45.32 4.29 10.26
C ARG A 53 46.83 4.16 10.09
N SER A 54 47.44 3.12 10.67
CA SER A 54 48.90 2.87 10.64
C SER A 54 49.33 2.12 9.37
N ARG A 55 48.40 1.44 8.69
CA ARG A 55 48.66 0.63 7.49
C ARG A 55 47.50 0.78 6.49
N PRO A 56 47.48 1.84 5.68
CA PRO A 56 46.48 2.01 4.64
C PRO A 56 46.58 0.87 3.61
N LEU A 57 45.44 0.36 3.11
CA LEU A 57 45.41 -0.61 2.03
C LEU A 57 46.12 -0.03 0.79
N GLY A 58 47.31 -0.53 0.49
CA GLY A 58 48.08 -0.21 -0.71
C GLY A 58 47.97 -1.32 -1.75
N PHE A 59 48.08 -0.95 -3.02
CA PHE A 59 48.29 -1.91 -4.10
C PHE A 59 49.79 -2.07 -4.39
N PRO A 60 50.30 -3.29 -4.58
CA PRO A 60 49.60 -4.58 -4.54
C PRO A 60 49.25 -5.03 -3.11
N LEU A 61 48.10 -5.69 -2.97
CA LEU A 61 47.65 -6.25 -1.69
C LEU A 61 48.64 -7.31 -1.19
N GLY A 62 48.96 -7.28 0.11
CA GLY A 62 49.71 -8.35 0.75
C GLY A 62 48.95 -9.68 0.72
N GLY A 63 49.65 -10.78 0.99
CA GLY A 63 49.08 -12.13 0.87
C GLY A 63 47.85 -12.37 1.76
N ARG A 64 47.79 -11.72 2.93
CA ARG A 64 46.65 -11.85 3.86
C ARG A 64 45.44 -11.02 3.41
N GLU A 65 45.68 -9.80 2.96
CA GLU A 65 44.66 -8.90 2.44
C GLU A 65 44.03 -9.48 1.16
N PHE A 66 44.86 -10.02 0.27
CA PHE A 66 44.41 -10.69 -0.95
C PHE A 66 43.54 -11.91 -0.65
N ALA A 67 43.94 -12.77 0.29
CA ALA A 67 43.15 -13.93 0.70
C ALA A 67 41.80 -13.54 1.32
N THR A 68 41.77 -12.45 2.10
CA THR A 68 40.54 -11.93 2.74
C THR A 68 39.54 -11.44 1.70
N VAL A 69 40.01 -10.67 0.70
CA VAL A 69 39.18 -10.18 -0.41
C VAL A 69 38.67 -11.34 -1.26
N LEU A 70 39.51 -12.33 -1.55
CA LEU A 70 39.12 -13.51 -2.31
C LEU A 70 38.05 -14.34 -1.60
N CYS A 71 38.18 -14.56 -0.28
CA CYS A 71 37.18 -15.26 0.52
C CYS A 71 35.84 -14.50 0.57
N GLN A 72 35.88 -13.17 0.67
CA GLN A 72 34.69 -12.34 0.64
C GLN A 72 33.95 -12.48 -0.71
N LEU A 73 34.67 -12.34 -1.83
CA LEU A 73 34.10 -12.46 -3.17
C LEU A 73 33.52 -13.85 -3.43
N ALA A 74 34.25 -14.91 -3.05
CA ALA A 74 33.78 -16.28 -3.20
C ALA A 74 32.49 -16.54 -2.39
N SER A 75 32.40 -16.01 -1.17
CA SER A 75 31.23 -16.16 -0.30
C SER A 75 30.01 -15.41 -0.85
N VAL A 76 30.20 -14.19 -1.37
CA VAL A 76 29.14 -13.39 -2.00
C VAL A 76 28.63 -14.06 -3.28
N VAL A 77 29.52 -14.52 -4.16
CA VAL A 77 29.15 -15.21 -5.40
C VAL A 77 28.38 -16.50 -5.11
N TYR A 78 28.81 -17.28 -4.12
CA TYR A 78 28.12 -18.48 -3.69
C TYR A 78 26.70 -18.19 -3.18
N LEU A 79 26.55 -17.21 -2.30
CA LEU A 79 25.23 -16.86 -1.73
C LEU A 79 24.29 -16.26 -2.78
N LEU A 80 24.79 -15.45 -3.73
CA LEU A 80 23.99 -14.93 -4.83
C LEU A 80 23.51 -16.03 -5.79
N SER A 81 24.31 -17.09 -5.98
CA SER A 81 23.93 -18.23 -6.83
C SER A 81 22.74 -19.03 -6.27
N LEU A 82 22.45 -18.93 -4.96
CA LEU A 82 21.28 -19.54 -4.33
C LEU A 82 19.97 -18.81 -4.63
N PHE A 83 20.03 -17.51 -4.96
CA PHE A 83 18.86 -16.69 -5.27
C PHE A 83 18.55 -16.60 -6.77
N GLY A 84 19.39 -17.21 -7.63
CA GLY A 84 19.34 -17.06 -9.09
C GLY A 84 18.59 -18.15 -9.87
N ALA A 85 17.95 -19.13 -9.22
CA ALA A 85 17.24 -20.21 -9.91
C ALA A 85 15.70 -20.00 -9.91
N PRO A 86 15.03 -19.91 -11.07
CA PRO A 86 13.57 -19.84 -11.13
C PRO A 86 12.95 -21.20 -10.76
N SER A 87 12.06 -21.20 -9.77
CA SER A 87 11.27 -22.37 -9.39
C SER A 87 10.21 -22.69 -10.45
N GLY A 88 10.55 -23.57 -11.39
CA GLY A 88 9.60 -24.19 -12.31
C GLY A 88 9.32 -25.63 -11.91
N SER A 89 8.11 -25.91 -11.42
CA SER A 89 7.60 -27.26 -11.19
C SER A 89 7.37 -27.95 -12.54
N GLY A 90 8.22 -28.91 -12.90
CA GLY A 90 8.04 -29.75 -14.09
C GLY A 90 7.10 -30.93 -13.81
N HIS A 91 5.99 -31.00 -14.55
CA HIS A 91 5.30 -32.26 -14.83
C HIS A 91 5.66 -32.71 -16.26
N PRO A 92 5.89 -34.01 -16.51
CA PRO A 92 6.31 -34.49 -17.81
C PRO A 92 5.14 -34.53 -18.81
N LYS A 93 5.33 -33.93 -19.99
CA LYS A 93 4.42 -34.04 -21.15
C LYS A 93 4.58 -35.39 -21.85
N ALA A 94 3.46 -36.05 -22.13
CA ALA A 94 3.35 -37.16 -23.09
C ALA A 94 3.30 -36.61 -24.54
N PRO A 95 3.65 -37.42 -25.57
CA PRO A 95 3.90 -36.93 -26.92
C PRO A 95 2.62 -36.74 -27.74
N ALA A 96 2.70 -35.80 -28.67
CA ALA A 96 1.68 -35.45 -29.65
C ALA A 96 1.57 -36.49 -30.78
N SER A 97 0.35 -36.70 -31.27
CA SER A 97 0.07 -37.33 -32.56
C SER A 97 -0.72 -36.36 -33.43
N ASP A 98 -0.29 -36.27 -34.68
CA ASP A 98 -0.80 -35.44 -35.76
C ASP A 98 -2.27 -35.71 -36.11
N ASP A 99 -3.03 -34.65 -36.44
CA ASP A 99 -3.98 -34.67 -37.56
C ASP A 99 -4.39 -33.24 -37.99
N GLU A 100 -4.09 -32.89 -39.24
CA GLU A 100 -4.70 -31.77 -39.99
C GLU A 100 -6.05 -32.29 -40.55
N GLY A 101 -7.21 -31.66 -40.39
CA GLY A 101 -7.58 -30.35 -40.91
C GLY A 101 -8.60 -30.50 -42.04
N ALA A 102 -9.85 -30.03 -41.85
CA ALA A 102 -10.69 -29.40 -42.89
C ALA A 102 -12.13 -29.09 -42.39
N GLY A 103 -12.60 -27.86 -42.64
CA GLY A 103 -14.01 -27.59 -42.95
C GLY A 103 -14.81 -26.68 -41.99
N SER A 104 -14.83 -25.38 -42.26
CA SER A 104 -15.92 -24.45 -41.83
C SER A 104 -17.14 -24.59 -42.78
N PRO A 105 -18.39 -24.16 -42.48
CA PRO A 105 -18.72 -22.79 -42.03
C PRO A 105 -19.96 -22.56 -41.10
N ARG A 106 -19.93 -21.39 -40.44
CA ARG A 106 -21.04 -20.49 -40.00
C ARG A 106 -22.33 -21.08 -39.37
N ARG A 107 -22.59 -20.73 -38.11
CA ARG A 107 -23.90 -20.20 -37.66
C ARG A 107 -23.81 -19.45 -36.31
N ALA A 108 -24.58 -18.37 -36.22
CA ALA A 108 -24.71 -17.48 -35.08
C ALA A 108 -25.40 -18.15 -33.88
N ARG A 109 -24.92 -17.86 -32.66
CA ARG A 109 -25.62 -17.81 -31.35
C ARG A 109 -24.59 -17.31 -30.31
N ALA A 110 -24.86 -16.14 -29.72
CA ALA A 110 -25.35 -15.98 -28.34
C ALA A 110 -24.27 -16.29 -27.31
N ALA A 111 -23.99 -15.29 -26.47
CA ALA A 111 -23.00 -15.34 -25.41
C ALA A 111 -23.37 -16.40 -24.36
N ASP A 112 -22.56 -17.43 -24.26
CA ASP A 112 -22.40 -18.24 -23.05
C ASP A 112 -20.90 -18.29 -22.76
N ALA A 113 -20.49 -17.54 -21.75
CA ALA A 113 -19.22 -17.75 -21.09
C ALA A 113 -19.37 -19.01 -20.25
N ASP A 114 -18.44 -19.96 -20.41
CA ASP A 114 -18.31 -21.17 -19.59
C ASP A 114 -18.30 -20.78 -18.10
N ALA A 115 -19.47 -20.90 -17.48
CA ALA A 115 -19.59 -21.13 -16.05
C ALA A 115 -19.18 -22.58 -15.80
N PRO A 116 -18.32 -22.87 -14.80
CA PRO A 116 -18.08 -24.25 -14.43
C PRO A 116 -19.41 -24.86 -13.97
N ALA A 117 -19.72 -26.02 -14.54
CA ALA A 117 -20.93 -26.79 -14.33
C ALA A 117 -21.30 -26.84 -12.84
N ALA A 118 -22.53 -26.43 -12.55
CA ALA A 118 -23.12 -26.48 -11.24
C ALA A 118 -23.11 -27.91 -10.68
N MET A 119 -22.21 -28.18 -9.73
CA MET A 119 -22.49 -29.14 -8.67
C MET A 119 -23.42 -28.45 -7.66
N HIS A 120 -24.68 -28.26 -8.02
CA HIS A 120 -25.74 -28.04 -7.05
C HIS A 120 -26.11 -29.40 -6.44
N ALA A 121 -25.23 -29.92 -5.57
CA ALA A 121 -25.63 -30.81 -4.50
C ALA A 121 -25.60 -29.96 -3.23
N GLY A 122 -26.73 -29.33 -2.90
CA GLY A 122 -26.84 -28.53 -1.70
C GLY A 122 -26.53 -29.37 -0.47
N VAL A 123 -25.49 -29.00 0.27
CA VAL A 123 -25.29 -29.42 1.66
C VAL A 123 -26.13 -28.49 2.56
N GLU A 124 -27.36 -28.21 2.14
CA GLU A 124 -28.35 -27.52 2.94
C GLU A 124 -28.90 -28.53 3.96
N GLY A 125 -28.12 -28.77 5.00
CA GLY A 125 -28.49 -29.68 6.10
C GLY A 125 -27.45 -30.74 6.48
N GLY A 126 -26.23 -30.71 5.95
CA GLY A 126 -25.15 -31.61 6.40
C GLY A 126 -24.78 -31.36 7.87
N ASP A 127 -24.32 -32.40 8.58
CA ASP A 127 -23.84 -32.28 9.95
C ASP A 127 -22.60 -31.36 9.99
N ASP A 128 -22.62 -30.37 10.89
CA ASP A 128 -21.50 -29.43 11.08
C ASP A 128 -20.19 -30.20 11.35
N GLU A 129 -20.28 -31.35 12.04
CA GLU A 129 -19.13 -32.22 12.33
C GLU A 129 -18.52 -32.84 11.07
N GLU A 130 -19.36 -33.33 10.15
CA GLU A 130 -18.92 -33.93 8.89
C GLU A 130 -18.30 -32.88 7.97
N ILE A 131 -18.90 -31.69 7.89
CA ILE A 131 -18.36 -30.57 7.10
C ILE A 131 -17.01 -30.13 7.68
N VAL A 132 -16.86 -30.04 8.99
CA VAL A 132 -15.57 -29.73 9.61
C VAL A 132 -14.55 -30.83 9.30
N ALA A 133 -14.92 -32.11 9.44
CA ALA A 133 -14.02 -33.23 9.17
C ALA A 133 -13.53 -33.24 7.72
N THR A 134 -14.39 -32.92 6.75
CA THR A 134 -14.03 -32.81 5.33
C THR A 134 -13.17 -31.60 5.00
N VAL A 135 -13.35 -30.48 5.71
CA VAL A 135 -12.43 -29.32 5.61
C VAL A 135 -11.07 -29.64 6.22
N VAL A 136 -11.03 -30.31 7.38
CA VAL A 136 -9.80 -30.71 8.07
C VAL A 136 -9.01 -31.73 7.23
N SER A 137 -9.69 -32.67 6.56
CA SER A 137 -9.03 -33.64 5.68
C SER A 137 -8.57 -33.05 4.34
N GLY A 138 -9.02 -31.84 4.01
CA GLY A 138 -8.73 -31.16 2.73
C GLY A 138 -9.63 -31.59 1.58
N ALA A 139 -10.62 -32.46 1.82
CA ALA A 139 -11.60 -32.86 0.81
C ALA A 139 -12.51 -31.71 0.38
N LEU A 140 -12.84 -30.79 1.29
CA LEU A 140 -13.56 -29.55 1.01
C LEU A 140 -12.64 -28.34 1.25
N PRO A 141 -12.27 -27.56 0.20
CA PRO A 141 -11.52 -26.34 0.39
C PRO A 141 -12.28 -25.30 1.23
N SER A 142 -11.65 -24.76 2.28
CA SER A 142 -12.27 -23.80 3.21
C SER A 142 -12.87 -22.56 2.55
N HIS A 143 -12.32 -22.09 1.42
CA HIS A 143 -12.82 -20.93 0.68
C HIS A 143 -14.10 -21.20 -0.13
N HIS A 144 -14.55 -22.47 -0.23
CA HIS A 144 -15.81 -22.85 -0.87
C HIS A 144 -16.98 -22.96 0.12
N LEU A 145 -16.76 -22.76 1.43
CA LEU A 145 -17.81 -22.96 2.43
C LEU A 145 -19.00 -22.01 2.22
N GLU A 146 -18.75 -20.74 1.87
CA GLU A 146 -19.82 -19.77 1.63
C GLU A 146 -20.69 -20.17 0.44
N SER A 147 -20.08 -20.58 -0.68
CA SER A 147 -20.83 -21.00 -1.87
C SER A 147 -21.53 -22.36 -1.70
N SER A 148 -20.97 -23.26 -0.89
CA SER A 148 -21.52 -24.61 -0.67
C SER A 148 -22.67 -24.63 0.32
N LEU A 149 -22.64 -23.76 1.33
CA LEU A 149 -23.61 -23.77 2.43
C LEU A 149 -24.72 -22.73 2.27
N GLY A 150 -24.53 -21.69 1.45
CA GLY A 150 -25.48 -20.58 1.32
C GLY A 150 -25.62 -19.70 2.57
N ASP A 151 -24.91 -20.01 3.65
CA ASP A 151 -24.90 -19.27 4.92
C ASP A 151 -23.47 -18.86 5.28
N CYS A 152 -23.14 -17.59 5.05
CA CYS A 152 -21.81 -17.04 5.32
C CYS A 152 -21.43 -17.06 6.81
N ARG A 153 -22.40 -16.92 7.71
CA ARG A 153 -22.14 -16.97 9.16
C ARG A 153 -21.82 -18.41 9.56
N ARG A 154 -22.60 -19.39 9.09
CA ARG A 154 -22.29 -20.81 9.33
C ARG A 154 -20.94 -21.19 8.73
N ALA A 155 -20.64 -20.77 7.50
CA ALA A 155 -19.34 -20.98 6.85
C ALA A 155 -18.17 -20.47 7.70
N ALA A 156 -18.26 -19.22 8.20
CA ALA A 156 -17.23 -18.65 9.06
C ALA A 156 -17.07 -19.41 10.39
N ARG A 157 -18.17 -19.90 10.97
CA ARG A 157 -18.15 -20.71 12.20
C ARG A 157 -17.45 -22.06 12.00
N LEU A 158 -17.84 -22.79 10.96
CA LEU A 158 -17.25 -24.08 10.62
C LEU A 158 -15.76 -23.93 10.31
N ARG A 159 -15.38 -22.85 9.61
CA ARG A 159 -13.98 -22.50 9.37
C ARG A 159 -13.18 -22.27 10.65
N ARG A 160 -13.73 -21.57 11.65
CA ARG A 160 -13.08 -21.38 12.96
C ARG A 160 -12.81 -22.72 13.65
N GLU A 161 -13.79 -23.62 13.61
CA GLU A 161 -13.66 -24.95 14.23
C GLU A 161 -12.66 -25.84 13.48
N ALA A 162 -12.70 -25.85 12.15
CA ALA A 162 -11.71 -26.56 11.34
C ALA A 162 -10.29 -26.03 11.61
N LEU A 163 -10.11 -24.71 11.70
CA LEU A 163 -8.83 -24.08 12.03
C LEU A 163 -8.30 -24.52 13.41
N ARG A 164 -9.19 -24.59 14.41
CA ARG A 164 -8.86 -25.08 15.76
C ARG A 164 -8.32 -26.51 15.73
N ARG A 165 -8.97 -27.40 14.96
CA ARG A 165 -8.56 -28.81 14.83
C ARG A 165 -7.25 -28.99 14.08
N VAL A 166 -7.07 -28.26 12.96
CA VAL A 166 -5.85 -28.34 12.14
C VAL A 166 -4.63 -27.84 12.90
N THR A 167 -4.77 -26.73 13.63
CA THR A 167 -3.63 -26.06 14.27
C THR A 167 -3.41 -26.46 15.72
N GLY A 168 -4.40 -27.10 16.35
CA GLY A 168 -4.45 -27.31 17.80
C GLY A 168 -4.59 -26.01 18.61
N ARG A 169 -4.87 -24.87 17.96
CA ARG A 169 -5.00 -23.55 18.58
C ARG A 169 -6.27 -22.87 18.09
N GLY A 170 -7.06 -22.34 19.01
CA GLY A 170 -8.28 -21.60 18.67
C GLY A 170 -8.03 -20.10 18.47
N VAL A 171 -9.11 -19.40 18.15
CA VAL A 171 -9.19 -17.94 18.11
C VAL A 171 -10.13 -17.45 19.22
N GLU A 172 -10.02 -18.05 20.41
CA GLU A 172 -10.75 -17.61 21.59
C GLU A 172 -10.47 -16.12 21.87
N GLY A 173 -11.52 -15.34 22.11
CA GLY A 173 -11.41 -13.89 22.30
C GLY A 173 -11.52 -13.05 21.02
N LEU A 174 -11.41 -13.63 19.82
CA LEU A 174 -11.74 -12.94 18.57
C LEU A 174 -13.27 -12.93 18.40
N PRO A 175 -13.93 -11.75 18.42
CA PRO A 175 -15.37 -11.64 18.23
C PRO A 175 -15.87 -12.29 16.94
N PHE A 176 -17.10 -12.80 17.02
CA PHE A 176 -17.78 -13.50 15.93
C PHE A 176 -19.17 -12.92 15.69
N ASP A 177 -19.96 -12.77 16.76
CA ASP A 177 -21.28 -12.16 16.66
C ASP A 177 -21.20 -10.63 16.45
N GLY A 178 -22.21 -10.07 15.79
CA GLY A 178 -22.31 -8.63 15.50
C GLY A 178 -21.69 -8.19 14.16
N MET A 179 -21.13 -9.13 13.38
CA MET A 179 -20.70 -8.87 12.00
C MET A 179 -21.71 -9.42 10.99
N ASP A 180 -22.02 -8.62 9.98
CA ASP A 180 -22.75 -9.07 8.80
C ASP A 180 -21.78 -9.76 7.83
N TYR A 181 -21.70 -11.09 7.93
CA TYR A 181 -20.86 -11.92 7.06
C TYR A 181 -21.32 -11.94 5.59
N GLN A 182 -22.58 -11.60 5.32
CA GLN A 182 -23.08 -11.50 3.96
C GLN A 182 -22.53 -10.25 3.28
N ALA A 183 -22.47 -9.13 4.00
CA ALA A 183 -21.99 -7.85 3.47
C ALA A 183 -20.49 -7.85 3.10
N ILE A 184 -19.68 -8.73 3.70
CA ILE A 184 -18.23 -8.80 3.40
C ILE A 184 -17.90 -9.74 2.23
N LEU A 185 -18.79 -10.69 1.91
CA LEU A 185 -18.54 -11.71 0.89
C LEU A 185 -18.38 -11.07 -0.50
N GLY A 186 -17.26 -11.38 -1.16
CA GLY A 186 -16.97 -10.88 -2.51
C GLY A 186 -16.71 -9.37 -2.58
N GLN A 187 -16.59 -8.69 -1.44
CA GLN A 187 -16.40 -7.24 -1.37
C GLN A 187 -15.23 -6.81 -0.49
N CYS A 188 -15.10 -7.39 0.71
CA CYS A 188 -14.19 -6.86 1.74
C CYS A 188 -13.16 -7.86 2.25
N CYS A 189 -13.52 -9.14 2.40
CA CYS A 189 -12.61 -10.15 2.96
C CYS A 189 -13.03 -11.56 2.55
N GLU A 190 -12.04 -12.38 2.20
CA GLU A 190 -12.19 -13.81 1.95
C GLU A 190 -11.92 -14.63 3.22
N MET A 191 -12.55 -15.80 3.32
CA MET A 191 -12.33 -16.76 4.40
C MET A 191 -12.44 -16.17 5.83
N PRO A 192 -13.49 -15.40 6.16
CA PRO A 192 -13.62 -14.78 7.47
C PRO A 192 -13.68 -15.80 8.60
N VAL A 193 -13.03 -15.47 9.71
CA VAL A 193 -13.04 -16.26 10.96
C VAL A 193 -13.48 -15.41 12.17
N GLY A 194 -13.99 -14.20 11.97
CA GLY A 194 -14.25 -13.24 13.03
C GLY A 194 -13.84 -11.84 12.59
N TYR A 195 -13.72 -10.92 13.55
CA TYR A 195 -13.28 -9.55 13.27
C TYR A 195 -12.52 -8.95 14.45
N VAL A 196 -11.66 -7.98 14.15
CA VAL A 196 -10.90 -7.25 15.17
C VAL A 196 -11.65 -5.98 15.54
N GLN A 197 -11.79 -5.74 16.85
CA GLN A 197 -12.35 -4.49 17.38
C GLN A 197 -11.22 -3.47 17.55
N VAL A 198 -11.38 -2.30 16.94
CA VAL A 198 -10.48 -1.15 17.11
C VAL A 198 -11.27 -0.01 17.78
N PRO A 199 -10.79 0.56 18.90
CA PRO A 199 -11.47 1.67 19.56
C PRO A 199 -11.63 2.87 18.63
N VAL A 200 -12.82 3.48 18.60
CA VAL A 200 -13.10 4.71 17.85
C VAL A 200 -13.30 5.85 18.83
N GLY A 201 -12.40 6.84 18.79
CA GLY A 201 -12.57 8.11 19.49
C GLY A 201 -13.06 9.20 18.54
N VAL A 202 -13.54 10.32 19.10
CA VAL A 202 -13.99 11.49 18.34
C VAL A 202 -13.18 12.71 18.76
N ALA A 203 -12.60 13.41 17.79
CA ALA A 203 -11.93 14.69 17.97
C ALA A 203 -12.77 15.83 17.35
N GLY A 204 -12.94 16.94 18.05
CA GLY A 204 -13.64 18.10 17.49
C GLY A 204 -14.31 19.02 18.51
N PRO A 205 -15.06 20.03 18.02
CA PRO A 205 -15.31 20.28 16.61
C PRO A 205 -14.08 20.82 15.86
N LEU A 206 -13.77 20.25 14.70
CA LEU A 206 -12.89 20.85 13.70
C LEU A 206 -13.69 21.90 12.93
N LEU A 207 -13.40 23.18 13.15
CA LEU A 207 -13.98 24.28 12.38
C LEU A 207 -13.19 24.44 11.07
N LEU A 208 -13.78 24.01 9.96
CA LEU A 208 -13.18 23.95 8.62
C LEU A 208 -14.16 24.50 7.59
N ASP A 209 -13.73 25.48 6.79
CA ASP A 209 -14.54 26.09 5.72
C ASP A 209 -15.90 26.60 6.23
N GLY A 210 -15.90 27.19 7.42
CA GLY A 210 -17.10 27.70 8.10
C GLY A 210 -18.04 26.64 8.66
N ARG A 211 -17.67 25.35 8.63
CA ARG A 211 -18.47 24.23 9.14
C ARG A 211 -17.75 23.49 10.26
N GLN A 212 -18.50 22.83 11.14
CA GLN A 212 -17.95 22.06 12.24
C GLN A 212 -18.05 20.56 11.97
N TYR A 213 -16.94 19.84 12.13
CA TYR A 213 -16.88 18.39 11.97
C TYR A 213 -16.41 17.71 13.26
N HIS A 214 -17.04 16.58 13.59
CA HIS A 214 -16.60 15.70 14.68
C HIS A 214 -15.92 14.49 14.04
N VAL A 215 -14.60 14.44 14.14
CA VAL A 215 -13.76 13.53 13.36
C VAL A 215 -13.63 12.19 14.08
N PRO A 216 -14.15 11.08 13.50
CA PRO A 216 -13.95 9.74 14.06
C PRO A 216 -12.53 9.24 13.75
N LEU A 217 -11.85 8.72 14.76
CA LEU A 217 -10.48 8.21 14.69
C LEU A 217 -10.41 6.83 15.34
N ALA A 218 -10.20 5.79 14.55
CA ALA A 218 -10.04 4.42 15.01
C ALA A 218 -8.57 4.12 15.30
N THR A 219 -8.20 3.96 16.57
CA THR A 219 -6.79 3.81 16.95
C THR A 219 -6.63 3.06 18.27
N THR A 220 -5.47 2.43 18.43
CA THR A 220 -4.98 1.88 19.70
C THR A 220 -3.82 2.71 20.27
N GLU A 221 -3.39 3.76 19.59
CA GLU A 221 -2.35 4.67 20.08
C GLU A 221 -2.94 5.65 21.09
N GLY A 222 -2.52 5.53 22.36
CA GLY A 222 -2.85 6.48 23.40
C GLY A 222 -2.36 7.90 23.05
N CYS A 223 -3.05 8.92 23.55
CA CYS A 223 -2.88 10.35 23.22
C CYS A 223 -3.34 10.80 21.83
N LEU A 224 -3.44 9.94 20.81
CA LEU A 224 -3.68 10.40 19.43
C LEU A 224 -4.96 11.25 19.31
N VAL A 225 -6.11 10.70 19.70
CA VAL A 225 -7.41 11.39 19.63
C VAL A 225 -7.40 12.68 20.48
N ALA A 226 -6.84 12.62 21.69
CA ALA A 226 -6.76 13.77 22.58
C ALA A 226 -5.87 14.90 22.00
N SER A 227 -4.78 14.54 21.33
CA SER A 227 -3.88 15.48 20.66
C SER A 227 -4.58 16.15 19.48
N VAL A 228 -5.22 15.38 18.59
CA VAL A 228 -6.00 15.95 17.47
C VAL A 228 -7.10 16.87 18.00
N ASN A 229 -7.81 16.46 19.06
CA ASN A 229 -8.84 17.27 19.71
C ASN A 229 -8.31 18.61 20.25
N ARG A 230 -7.11 18.62 20.85
CA ARG A 230 -6.42 19.85 21.28
C ARG A 230 -6.10 20.77 20.09
N GLY A 231 -5.66 20.19 18.97
CA GLY A 231 -5.44 20.90 17.72
C GLY A 231 -6.72 21.55 17.19
N CYS A 232 -7.82 20.79 17.12
CA CYS A 232 -9.14 21.30 16.72
C CYS A 232 -9.57 22.49 17.60
N ARG A 233 -9.37 22.40 18.92
CA ARG A 233 -9.65 23.49 19.85
C ARG A 233 -8.85 24.76 19.53
N ALA A 234 -7.55 24.63 19.24
CA ALA A 234 -6.70 25.78 18.92
C ALA A 234 -7.12 26.46 17.60
N ILE A 235 -7.44 25.66 16.58
CA ILE A 235 -7.96 26.12 15.28
C ILE A 235 -9.29 26.85 15.48
N ALA A 236 -10.27 26.21 16.15
CA ALA A 236 -11.59 26.80 16.37
C ALA A 236 -11.53 28.11 17.18
N ALA A 237 -10.69 28.16 18.23
CA ALA A 237 -10.50 29.37 19.04
C ALA A 237 -9.85 30.54 18.26
N SER A 238 -9.25 30.25 17.10
CA SER A 238 -8.59 31.24 16.25
C SER A 238 -9.39 31.60 14.99
N GLY A 239 -10.61 31.09 14.83
CA GLY A 239 -11.51 31.43 13.72
C GLY A 239 -11.71 30.30 12.71
N GLY A 240 -11.04 29.17 12.87
CA GLY A 240 -11.17 28.02 11.98
C GLY A 240 -10.04 27.89 10.97
N ALA A 241 -10.09 26.80 10.20
CA ALA A 241 -9.21 26.52 9.08
C ALA A 241 -9.94 26.70 7.74
N VAL A 242 -9.17 26.92 6.69
CA VAL A 242 -9.65 26.98 5.30
C VAL A 242 -8.94 25.89 4.50
N SER A 243 -9.66 25.23 3.59
CA SER A 243 -9.08 24.25 2.68
C SER A 243 -9.36 24.58 1.21
N VAL A 244 -8.45 24.13 0.35
CA VAL A 244 -8.56 24.23 -1.10
C VAL A 244 -8.21 22.88 -1.72
N LEU A 245 -9.17 22.32 -2.47
CA LEU A 245 -8.95 21.15 -3.31
C LEU A 245 -8.34 21.59 -4.65
N LEU A 246 -7.11 21.18 -4.92
CA LEU A 246 -6.36 21.56 -6.12
C LEU A 246 -6.53 20.59 -7.29
N ARG A 247 -6.76 19.31 -6.98
CA ARG A 247 -6.85 18.22 -7.98
C ARG A 247 -7.71 17.08 -7.47
N ASP A 248 -8.41 16.40 -8.37
CA ASP A 248 -9.16 15.16 -8.11
C ASP A 248 -9.01 14.22 -9.31
N ALA A 249 -8.03 13.32 -9.22
CA ALA A 249 -7.59 12.46 -10.31
C ALA A 249 -6.95 11.17 -9.77
N MET A 250 -7.69 10.06 -9.76
CA MET A 250 -7.10 8.74 -9.52
C MET A 250 -6.30 8.29 -10.74
N SER A 251 -5.30 7.42 -10.53
CA SER A 251 -4.40 6.99 -11.60
C SER A 251 -4.24 5.48 -11.71
N ARG A 252 -4.00 5.03 -12.95
CA ARG A 252 -3.53 3.67 -13.28
C ARG A 252 -2.46 3.79 -14.35
N ALA A 253 -1.38 3.05 -14.20
CA ALA A 253 -0.29 3.08 -15.15
C ALA A 253 0.13 1.68 -15.62
N PRO A 254 -0.38 1.19 -16.75
CA PRO A 254 0.15 0.00 -17.40
C PRO A 254 1.60 0.20 -17.85
N VAL A 255 2.30 -0.91 -17.96
CA VAL A 255 3.59 -1.00 -18.66
C VAL A 255 3.43 -1.91 -19.86
N VAL A 256 3.81 -1.38 -21.01
CA VAL A 256 3.82 -2.10 -22.28
C VAL A 256 5.23 -2.15 -22.85
N LYS A 257 5.50 -3.14 -23.69
CA LYS A 257 6.79 -3.39 -24.29
C LYS A 257 6.64 -3.47 -25.80
N LEU A 258 7.54 -2.82 -26.52
CA LEU A 258 7.53 -2.79 -27.98
C LEU A 258 8.85 -3.39 -28.53
N PRO A 259 8.93 -3.69 -29.85
CA PRO A 259 10.12 -4.27 -30.44
C PRO A 259 11.38 -3.39 -30.31
N SER A 260 11.21 -2.06 -30.31
CA SER A 260 12.32 -1.11 -30.20
C SER A 260 11.94 0.15 -29.41
N ALA A 261 12.95 0.89 -28.93
CA ALA A 261 12.75 2.19 -28.29
C ALA A 261 12.10 3.22 -29.22
N LYS A 262 12.45 3.20 -30.52
CA LYS A 262 11.80 4.04 -31.54
C LYS A 262 10.31 3.78 -31.60
N ARG A 263 9.92 2.50 -31.66
CA ARG A 263 8.52 2.09 -31.74
C ARG A 263 7.73 2.44 -30.47
N ALA A 264 8.36 2.30 -29.29
CA ALA A 264 7.77 2.78 -28.05
C ALA A 264 7.60 4.31 -28.00
N ALA A 265 8.52 5.07 -28.60
CA ALA A 265 8.42 6.53 -28.74
C ALA A 265 7.31 6.95 -29.73
N GLU A 266 7.06 6.17 -30.77
CA GLU A 266 5.90 6.36 -31.67
C GLU A 266 4.59 6.21 -30.89
N LEU A 267 4.45 5.16 -30.07
CA LEU A 267 3.27 4.97 -29.21
C LEU A 267 3.12 6.10 -28.18
N LYS A 268 4.22 6.51 -27.53
CA LYS A 268 4.22 7.67 -26.62
C LYS A 268 3.68 8.93 -27.31
N SER A 269 4.24 9.25 -28.48
CA SER A 269 3.84 10.42 -29.27
C SER A 269 2.38 10.36 -29.67
N PHE A 270 1.89 9.17 -30.05
CA PHE A 270 0.49 8.96 -30.39
C PHE A 270 -0.44 9.19 -29.20
N VAL A 271 -0.13 8.60 -28.04
CA VAL A 271 -1.01 8.64 -26.86
C VAL A 271 -1.05 10.02 -26.20
N GLU A 272 0.03 10.79 -26.27
CA GLU A 272 0.09 12.16 -25.72
C GLU A 272 -0.31 13.26 -26.72
N ALA A 273 -0.52 12.92 -28.00
CA ALA A 273 -0.97 13.89 -28.98
C ALA A 273 -2.39 14.40 -28.65
N ALA A 274 -2.55 15.72 -28.54
CA ALA A 274 -3.84 16.35 -28.26
C ALA A 274 -4.93 15.95 -29.26
N ALA A 275 -4.57 15.76 -30.53
CA ALA A 275 -5.49 15.31 -31.59
C ALA A 275 -6.10 13.92 -31.32
N ASN A 276 -5.45 13.08 -30.52
CA ASN A 276 -5.90 11.72 -30.23
C ASN A 276 -6.63 11.61 -28.88
N PHE A 277 -6.56 12.65 -28.03
CA PHE A 277 -7.07 12.59 -26.66
C PHE A 277 -8.58 12.27 -26.61
N GLU A 278 -9.39 12.95 -27.43
CA GLU A 278 -10.85 12.72 -27.45
C GLU A 278 -11.21 11.29 -27.84
N THR A 279 -10.51 10.70 -28.81
CA THR A 279 -10.71 9.31 -29.21
C THR A 279 -10.38 8.37 -28.06
N LEU A 280 -9.21 8.53 -27.44
CA LEU A 280 -8.77 7.70 -26.30
C LEU A 280 -9.72 7.86 -25.10
N ALA A 281 -10.13 9.09 -24.79
CA ALA A 281 -11.12 9.40 -23.77
C ALA A 281 -12.45 8.70 -24.06
N SER A 282 -12.89 8.66 -25.32
CA SER A 282 -14.13 7.97 -25.69
C SER A 282 -14.09 6.46 -25.39
N PHE A 283 -12.95 5.79 -25.60
CA PHE A 283 -12.79 4.36 -25.28
C PHE A 283 -12.70 4.15 -23.77
N PHE A 284 -11.96 5.01 -23.08
CA PHE A 284 -11.85 4.98 -21.62
C PHE A 284 -13.22 5.15 -20.95
N ASN A 285 -13.95 6.21 -21.33
CA ASN A 285 -15.17 6.65 -20.66
C ASN A 285 -16.36 5.70 -20.86
N ARG A 286 -16.34 4.82 -21.88
CA ARG A 286 -17.37 3.77 -22.08
C ARG A 286 -17.46 2.79 -20.92
N SER A 287 -16.38 2.65 -20.14
CA SER A 287 -16.32 1.70 -19.02
C SER A 287 -17.16 2.12 -17.81
N SER A 288 -17.52 3.41 -17.68
CA SER A 288 -18.17 3.95 -16.49
C SER A 288 -18.96 5.24 -16.75
N ARG A 289 -20.09 5.39 -16.04
CA ARG A 289 -20.86 6.65 -16.03
C ARG A 289 -20.14 7.79 -15.32
N PHE A 290 -19.25 7.48 -14.38
CA PHE A 290 -18.54 8.47 -13.55
C PHE A 290 -17.09 8.67 -13.98
N GLY A 291 -16.46 7.63 -14.54
CA GLY A 291 -15.08 7.66 -14.97
C GLY A 291 -14.89 8.62 -16.14
N ARG A 292 -14.14 9.71 -15.93
CA ARG A 292 -13.76 10.62 -17.02
C ARG A 292 -12.25 10.76 -17.09
N LEU A 293 -11.66 10.31 -18.20
CA LEU A 293 -10.26 10.51 -18.49
C LEU A 293 -9.93 12.00 -18.50
N GLN A 294 -8.91 12.39 -17.74
CA GLN A 294 -8.44 13.78 -17.61
C GLN A 294 -7.08 13.99 -18.28
N GLY A 295 -6.26 12.95 -18.37
CA GLY A 295 -4.92 13.07 -18.94
C GLY A 295 -4.19 11.75 -19.01
N ILE A 296 -3.24 11.66 -19.93
CA ILE A 296 -2.32 10.54 -20.06
C ILE A 296 -0.91 11.08 -20.08
N ARG A 297 -0.02 10.51 -19.26
CA ARG A 297 1.39 10.88 -19.21
C ARG A 297 2.27 9.65 -19.29
N CYS A 298 3.22 9.67 -20.22
CA CYS A 298 4.06 8.53 -20.51
C CYS A 298 5.51 8.73 -20.06
N ALA A 299 6.12 7.66 -19.54
CA ALA A 299 7.55 7.56 -19.29
C ALA A 299 8.15 6.38 -20.08
N LEU A 300 9.31 6.59 -20.70
CA LEU A 300 10.03 5.55 -21.46
C LEU A 300 11.22 5.03 -20.67
N ALA A 301 11.44 3.72 -20.73
CA ALA A 301 12.67 3.08 -20.27
C ALA A 301 13.12 2.04 -21.31
N GLY A 302 14.03 2.43 -22.20
CA GLY A 302 14.40 1.63 -23.36
C GLY A 302 13.19 1.40 -24.27
N ARG A 303 12.81 0.13 -24.47
CA ARG A 303 11.63 -0.26 -25.28
C ARG A 303 10.35 -0.50 -24.47
N ASN A 304 10.37 -0.15 -23.19
CA ASN A 304 9.21 -0.23 -22.32
C ASN A 304 8.58 1.17 -22.17
N LEU A 305 7.26 1.23 -22.22
CA LEU A 305 6.47 2.45 -22.06
C LEU A 305 5.53 2.30 -20.86
N TYR A 306 5.64 3.22 -19.91
CA TYR A 306 4.77 3.32 -18.74
C TYR A 306 3.75 4.43 -19.02
N ILE A 307 2.47 4.10 -19.07
CA ILE A 307 1.42 5.02 -19.55
C ILE A 307 0.51 5.37 -18.37
N ARG A 308 0.72 6.51 -17.70
CA ARG A 308 -0.07 6.93 -16.53
C ARG A 308 -1.35 7.62 -16.97
N PHE A 309 -2.46 6.93 -16.87
CA PHE A 309 -3.81 7.48 -17.05
C PHE A 309 -4.28 8.15 -15.77
N THR A 310 -4.94 9.29 -15.89
CA THR A 310 -5.55 10.03 -14.77
C THR A 310 -7.01 10.31 -15.06
N CYS A 311 -7.87 10.14 -14.06
CA CYS A 311 -9.32 10.08 -14.27
C CYS A 311 -10.09 10.52 -13.01
N SER A 312 -11.23 11.20 -13.19
CA SER A 312 -12.19 11.40 -12.09
C SER A 312 -13.04 10.15 -11.86
N THR A 313 -13.41 9.90 -10.61
CA THR A 313 -14.03 8.62 -10.21
C THR A 313 -15.35 8.81 -9.45
N GLY A 314 -15.94 10.01 -9.51
CA GLY A 314 -17.07 10.38 -8.68
C GLY A 314 -16.72 10.23 -7.20
N ASP A 315 -17.63 9.67 -6.41
CA ASP A 315 -17.43 9.47 -4.97
C ASP A 315 -16.67 8.17 -4.62
N ALA A 316 -16.35 7.33 -5.61
CA ALA A 316 -15.50 6.17 -5.38
C ALA A 316 -14.03 6.58 -5.34
N MET A 317 -13.23 5.87 -4.54
CA MET A 317 -11.76 5.96 -4.66
C MET A 317 -11.32 5.52 -6.08
N GLY A 318 -11.99 4.50 -6.64
CA GLY A 318 -12.10 4.32 -8.09
C GLY A 318 -11.08 3.40 -8.76
N MET A 319 -10.25 2.68 -8.01
CA MET A 319 -9.18 1.84 -8.59
C MET A 319 -9.65 0.80 -9.61
N ASN A 320 -10.78 0.12 -9.36
CA ASN A 320 -11.35 -0.84 -10.31
C ASN A 320 -11.90 -0.15 -11.57
N MET A 321 -12.51 1.02 -11.38
CA MET A 321 -13.08 1.83 -12.47
C MET A 321 -11.99 2.29 -13.44
N VAL A 322 -10.88 2.80 -12.90
CA VAL A 322 -9.76 3.30 -13.72
C VAL A 322 -9.10 2.13 -14.46
N SER A 323 -8.89 0.98 -13.82
CA SER A 323 -8.30 -0.20 -14.49
C SER A 323 -9.13 -0.64 -15.70
N LYS A 324 -10.45 -0.72 -15.58
CA LYS A 324 -11.35 -1.10 -16.69
C LYS A 324 -11.31 -0.08 -17.84
N GLY A 325 -11.24 1.21 -17.53
CA GLY A 325 -11.09 2.26 -18.55
C GLY A 325 -9.76 2.14 -19.30
N VAL A 326 -8.68 1.82 -18.60
CA VAL A 326 -7.36 1.58 -19.19
C VAL A 326 -7.38 0.37 -20.12
N GLU A 327 -7.96 -0.75 -19.71
CA GLU A 327 -8.07 -1.96 -20.54
C GLU A 327 -8.75 -1.67 -21.89
N ASN A 328 -9.84 -0.90 -21.88
CA ASN A 328 -10.52 -0.49 -23.12
C ASN A 328 -9.61 0.31 -24.06
N VAL A 329 -8.81 1.23 -23.51
CA VAL A 329 -7.88 2.04 -24.31
C VAL A 329 -6.76 1.15 -24.86
N LEU A 330 -6.20 0.26 -24.05
CA LEU A 330 -5.17 -0.67 -24.51
C LEU A 330 -5.68 -1.59 -25.62
N GLY A 331 -6.92 -2.09 -25.51
CA GLY A 331 -7.56 -2.88 -26.57
C GLY A 331 -7.74 -2.10 -27.87
N TYR A 332 -8.04 -0.80 -27.80
CA TYR A 332 -8.08 0.07 -28.97
C TYR A 332 -6.68 0.27 -29.58
N LEU A 333 -5.67 0.54 -28.76
CA LEU A 333 -4.29 0.77 -29.21
C LEU A 333 -3.70 -0.45 -29.91
N GLN A 334 -4.15 -1.66 -29.59
CA GLN A 334 -3.71 -2.90 -30.25
C GLN A 334 -4.01 -2.92 -31.77
N ASN A 335 -4.95 -2.10 -32.26
CA ASN A 335 -5.25 -2.04 -33.70
C ASN A 335 -4.11 -1.38 -34.51
N ASP A 336 -3.54 -0.29 -34.00
CA ASP A 336 -2.47 0.47 -34.67
C ASP A 336 -1.07 0.06 -34.20
N PHE A 337 -1.00 -0.56 -33.01
CA PHE A 337 0.21 -1.09 -32.39
C PHE A 337 0.04 -2.58 -32.06
N PRO A 338 -0.18 -3.46 -33.05
CA PRO A 338 -0.36 -4.90 -32.82
C PRO A 338 0.89 -5.58 -32.23
N ASP A 339 2.04 -4.91 -32.35
CA ASP A 339 3.33 -5.29 -31.79
C ASP A 339 3.54 -4.83 -30.33
N MET A 340 2.53 -4.19 -29.73
CA MET A 340 2.51 -3.85 -28.30
C MET A 340 2.23 -5.09 -27.45
N ASP A 341 3.15 -5.39 -26.53
CA ASP A 341 3.03 -6.44 -25.54
C ASP A 341 2.66 -5.83 -24.17
N LEU A 342 1.45 -6.12 -23.66
CA LEU A 342 1.01 -5.67 -22.35
C LEU A 342 1.66 -6.53 -21.26
N ILE A 343 2.70 -6.00 -20.63
CA ILE A 343 3.41 -6.70 -19.55
C ILE A 343 2.60 -6.71 -18.27
N SER A 344 1.97 -5.58 -17.92
CA SER A 344 1.09 -5.47 -16.75
C SER A 344 0.21 -4.23 -16.82
N LEU A 345 -1.03 -4.35 -16.35
CA LEU A 345 -1.93 -3.21 -16.14
C LEU A 345 -1.45 -2.23 -15.05
N SER A 346 -0.57 -2.69 -14.16
CA SER A 346 0.04 -1.88 -13.12
C SER A 346 1.57 -2.04 -13.16
N GLY A 347 2.21 -1.18 -13.94
CA GLY A 347 3.67 -1.06 -14.06
C GLY A 347 4.32 -0.26 -12.92
N ASN A 348 3.69 -0.17 -11.75
CA ASN A 348 4.16 0.61 -10.60
C ASN A 348 4.38 2.12 -10.83
N TYR A 349 3.94 2.69 -11.95
CA TYR A 349 4.00 4.13 -12.25
C TYR A 349 2.69 4.88 -11.93
N CYS A 350 1.72 4.21 -11.29
CA CYS A 350 0.46 4.81 -10.85
C CYS A 350 0.71 5.94 -9.83
N SER A 351 1.42 5.74 -8.72
CA SER A 351 1.85 4.49 -8.08
C SER A 351 0.94 4.18 -6.90
N ASP A 352 0.69 2.89 -6.60
CA ASP A 352 -0.32 2.49 -5.61
C ASP A 352 0.29 1.67 -4.47
N LYS A 353 0.12 2.12 -3.22
CA LYS A 353 0.60 1.47 -1.98
C LYS A 353 2.13 1.41 -1.87
N LYS A 354 2.83 2.37 -2.49
CA LYS A 354 4.30 2.50 -2.52
C LYS A 354 4.71 3.98 -2.46
N PRO A 355 5.74 4.32 -1.67
CA PRO A 355 6.24 5.69 -1.60
C PRO A 355 6.91 6.05 -2.93
N THR A 356 6.41 7.10 -3.60
CA THR A 356 6.94 7.51 -4.91
C THR A 356 6.95 9.03 -5.09
N ALA A 357 7.93 9.51 -5.85
CA ALA A 357 8.06 10.92 -6.22
C ALA A 357 6.97 11.35 -7.21
N VAL A 358 6.49 10.45 -8.07
CA VAL A 358 5.47 10.79 -9.07
C VAL A 358 4.16 11.21 -8.41
N ASN A 359 3.75 10.55 -7.32
CA ASN A 359 2.55 10.96 -6.58
C ASN A 359 2.75 12.25 -5.80
N TRP A 360 3.97 12.49 -5.29
CA TRP A 360 4.32 13.75 -4.63
C TRP A 360 4.24 14.95 -5.57
N ILE A 361 4.80 14.81 -6.78
CA ILE A 361 4.94 15.91 -7.75
C ILE A 361 3.66 16.12 -8.55
N GLU A 362 3.05 15.04 -9.04
CA GLU A 362 1.93 15.10 -9.99
C GLU A 362 0.56 14.91 -9.33
N GLY A 363 0.55 14.56 -8.04
CA GLY A 363 -0.64 14.18 -7.30
C GLY A 363 -1.18 12.80 -7.67
N ARG A 364 -2.10 12.29 -6.83
CA ARG A 364 -2.89 11.07 -7.06
C ARG A 364 -4.12 11.04 -6.14
N GLY A 365 -5.30 10.77 -6.65
CA GLY A 365 -6.52 10.97 -5.87
C GLY A 365 -6.77 12.47 -5.70
N LYS A 366 -6.86 12.95 -4.46
CA LYS A 366 -7.20 14.34 -4.13
C LYS A 366 -5.98 15.09 -3.61
N SER A 367 -5.67 16.23 -4.22
CA SER A 367 -4.63 17.14 -3.75
C SER A 367 -5.28 18.27 -2.97
N VAL A 368 -4.92 18.43 -1.70
CA VAL A 368 -5.54 19.40 -0.79
C VAL A 368 -4.47 20.23 -0.09
N VAL A 369 -4.72 21.54 0.02
CA VAL A 369 -4.03 22.42 0.96
C VAL A 369 -5.02 22.81 2.04
N CYS A 370 -4.59 22.83 3.30
CA CYS A 370 -5.38 23.32 4.42
C CYS A 370 -4.52 24.24 5.28
N GLU A 371 -5.06 25.39 5.68
CA GLU A 371 -4.33 26.38 6.47
C GLU A 371 -5.18 27.00 7.59
N ALA A 372 -4.50 27.57 8.59
CA ALA A 372 -5.10 28.36 9.65
C ALA A 372 -4.11 29.39 10.19
N THR A 373 -4.63 30.51 10.70
CA THR A 373 -3.88 31.44 11.55
C THR A 373 -4.27 31.21 13.00
N ILE A 374 -3.31 30.85 13.85
CA ILE A 374 -3.50 30.58 15.27
C ILE A 374 -3.04 31.80 16.08
N LYS A 375 -3.96 32.36 16.86
CA LYS A 375 -3.69 33.57 17.65
C LYS A 375 -2.61 33.31 18.70
N GLY A 376 -1.70 34.24 18.93
CA GLY A 376 -0.60 34.11 19.91
C GLY A 376 -1.07 33.71 21.31
N GLY A 377 -2.16 34.34 21.78
CA GLY A 377 -2.78 33.98 23.06
C GLY A 377 -3.29 32.53 23.11
N VAL A 378 -3.73 31.96 21.99
CA VAL A 378 -4.13 30.55 21.87
C VAL A 378 -2.91 29.62 21.82
N VAL A 379 -1.83 30.02 21.12
CA VAL A 379 -0.56 29.27 21.13
C VAL A 379 -0.04 29.13 22.56
N GLN A 380 -0.06 30.20 23.36
CA GLN A 380 0.38 30.14 24.74
C GLN A 380 -0.60 29.37 25.64
N SER A 381 -1.90 29.68 25.59
CA SER A 381 -2.89 29.15 26.52
C SER A 381 -3.33 27.72 26.21
N VAL A 382 -3.42 27.32 24.94
CA VAL A 382 -3.86 25.98 24.52
C VAL A 382 -2.67 25.11 24.15
N LEU A 383 -1.75 25.62 23.32
CA LEU A 383 -0.61 24.85 22.82
C LEU A 383 0.59 24.85 23.76
N LYS A 384 0.59 25.71 24.80
CA LYS A 384 1.60 25.73 25.87
C LYS A 384 3.02 25.92 25.35
N THR A 385 3.17 26.71 24.29
CA THR A 385 4.45 27.03 23.64
C THR A 385 4.43 28.46 23.10
N THR A 386 5.44 28.85 22.30
CA THR A 386 5.51 30.14 21.60
C THR A 386 5.58 29.94 20.09
N VAL A 387 5.20 30.98 19.33
CA VAL A 387 5.24 30.99 17.86
C VAL A 387 6.66 30.71 17.35
N GLN A 388 7.65 31.39 17.92
CA GLN A 388 9.05 31.29 17.52
C GLN A 388 9.58 29.86 17.65
N LYS A 389 9.28 29.18 18.77
CA LYS A 389 9.69 27.78 18.99
C LYS A 389 9.04 26.83 18.00
N LEU A 390 7.78 27.07 17.63
CA LEU A 390 7.06 26.23 16.67
C LEU A 390 7.64 26.38 15.26
N VAL A 391 7.91 27.61 14.83
CA VAL A 391 8.53 27.89 13.52
C VAL A 391 9.92 27.28 13.44
N GLU A 392 10.77 27.53 14.44
CA GLU A 392 12.12 26.96 14.52
C GLU A 392 12.09 25.42 14.50
N LEU A 393 11.23 24.80 15.32
CA LEU A 393 11.07 23.36 15.35
C LEU A 393 10.63 22.81 13.99
N ASN A 394 9.68 23.45 13.31
CA ASN A 394 9.21 22.97 12.00
C ASN A 394 10.34 23.00 10.96
N ILE A 395 11.12 24.08 10.92
CA ILE A 395 12.27 24.21 10.02
C ILE A 395 13.30 23.12 10.30
N ILE A 396 13.67 22.92 11.57
CA ILE A 396 14.74 21.97 11.93
C ILE A 396 14.26 20.52 11.79
N LYS A 397 13.04 20.20 12.22
CA LYS A 397 12.50 18.83 12.24
C LYS A 397 11.90 18.44 10.89
N ASN A 398 10.82 19.12 10.49
CA ASN A 398 9.97 18.67 9.38
C ASN A 398 10.63 18.96 8.02
N LEU A 399 11.42 20.03 7.92
CA LEU A 399 12.15 20.36 6.69
C LEU A 399 13.57 19.79 6.71
N ALA A 400 14.47 20.35 7.52
CA ALA A 400 15.89 19.98 7.52
C ALA A 400 16.11 18.51 7.94
N GLY A 401 15.46 18.06 9.01
CA GLY A 401 15.55 16.68 9.47
C GLY A 401 15.07 15.67 8.43
N SER A 402 13.93 15.93 7.80
CA SER A 402 13.40 15.11 6.70
C SER A 402 14.30 15.12 5.47
N ALA A 403 14.91 16.27 5.14
CA ALA A 403 15.88 16.38 4.05
C ALA A 403 17.14 15.55 4.33
N VAL A 404 17.69 15.62 5.55
CA VAL A 404 18.82 14.79 5.99
C VAL A 404 18.48 13.30 5.93
N ALA A 405 17.24 12.93 6.26
CA ALA A 405 16.76 11.56 6.18
C ALA A 405 16.48 11.06 4.75
N GLY A 406 16.52 11.94 3.73
CA GLY A 406 16.14 11.59 2.35
C GLY A 406 14.66 11.24 2.20
N ALA A 407 13.79 11.88 3.01
CA ALA A 407 12.36 11.59 3.02
C ALA A 407 11.68 11.95 1.67
N LEU A 408 10.79 11.08 1.20
CA LEU A 408 10.00 11.27 -0.02
C LEU A 408 8.56 11.65 0.34
N GLY A 409 8.25 12.95 0.32
CA GLY A 409 6.93 13.49 0.68
C GLY A 409 6.61 13.47 2.17
N GLY A 410 7.59 13.13 3.03
CA GLY A 410 7.44 13.04 4.49
C GLY A 410 7.92 14.28 5.23
N PHE A 411 7.52 15.47 4.82
CA PHE A 411 7.94 16.75 5.42
C PHE A 411 6.96 17.22 6.51
N ASN A 412 6.60 16.32 7.42
CA ASN A 412 5.55 16.50 8.43
C ASN A 412 5.91 15.77 9.73
N ALA A 413 5.12 15.98 10.79
CA ALA A 413 5.36 15.36 12.08
C ALA A 413 4.74 13.96 12.19
N HIS A 414 3.45 13.82 11.91
CA HIS A 414 2.70 12.56 12.06
C HIS A 414 1.42 12.48 11.20
N ALA A 415 1.41 13.03 9.99
CA ALA A 415 0.22 12.97 9.11
C ALA A 415 -0.34 11.54 8.97
N SER A 416 0.56 10.55 8.88
CA SER A 416 0.25 9.11 8.83
C SER A 416 -0.63 8.62 9.98
N ASN A 417 -0.45 9.12 11.21
CA ASN A 417 -1.26 8.71 12.36
C ASN A 417 -2.72 9.12 12.17
N ILE A 418 -2.96 10.35 11.75
CA ILE A 418 -4.32 10.89 11.55
C ILE A 418 -4.98 10.21 10.35
N VAL A 419 -4.26 10.13 9.22
CA VAL A 419 -4.77 9.49 7.99
C VAL A 419 -5.18 8.05 8.28
N THR A 420 -4.31 7.26 8.92
CA THR A 420 -4.61 5.86 9.25
C THR A 420 -5.82 5.72 10.16
N ALA A 421 -5.89 6.52 11.24
CA ALA A 421 -6.98 6.40 12.20
C ALA A 421 -8.35 6.79 11.58
N LEU A 422 -8.37 7.82 10.75
CA LEU A 422 -9.57 8.23 10.02
C LEU A 422 -9.94 7.21 8.93
N PHE A 423 -8.94 6.67 8.21
CA PHE A 423 -9.14 5.67 7.16
C PHE A 423 -9.78 4.39 7.70
N ILE A 424 -9.28 3.86 8.82
CA ILE A 424 -9.85 2.68 9.47
C ILE A 424 -11.28 2.98 9.94
N ALA A 425 -11.50 4.15 10.57
CA ALA A 425 -12.82 4.54 11.05
C ALA A 425 -13.86 4.66 9.93
N THR A 426 -13.44 5.14 8.75
CA THR A 426 -14.36 5.48 7.64
C THR A 426 -14.34 4.47 6.50
N GLY A 427 -13.68 3.31 6.67
CA GLY A 427 -13.70 2.21 5.70
C GLY A 427 -12.92 2.47 4.42
N GLN A 428 -11.89 3.32 4.49
CA GLN A 428 -10.93 3.51 3.42
C GLN A 428 -9.93 2.34 3.40
N ASP A 429 -9.03 2.32 2.42
CA ASP A 429 -7.96 1.33 2.33
C ASP A 429 -6.74 1.77 3.17
N PRO A 430 -6.45 1.15 4.33
CA PRO A 430 -5.37 1.60 5.20
C PRO A 430 -3.98 1.46 4.57
N ALA A 431 -3.81 0.61 3.55
CA ALA A 431 -2.53 0.47 2.86
C ALA A 431 -2.21 1.70 1.98
N GLN A 432 -3.23 2.47 1.58
CA GLN A 432 -3.06 3.73 0.84
C GLN A 432 -2.55 4.87 1.73
N ASN A 433 -2.45 4.66 3.05
CA ASN A 433 -1.76 5.59 3.95
C ASN A 433 -0.32 5.90 3.48
N VAL A 434 0.34 4.96 2.82
CA VAL A 434 1.71 5.15 2.28
C VAL A 434 1.82 6.39 1.39
N GLU A 435 0.82 6.68 0.58
CA GLU A 435 0.80 7.88 -0.26
C GLU A 435 -0.11 8.96 0.29
N SER A 436 -1.26 8.59 0.85
CA SER A 436 -2.23 9.54 1.41
C SER A 436 -1.68 10.35 2.59
N SER A 437 -0.61 9.89 3.23
CA SER A 437 0.09 10.62 4.29
C SER A 437 1.27 11.48 3.81
N GLN A 438 1.55 11.50 2.50
CA GLN A 438 2.51 12.46 1.94
C GLN A 438 2.01 13.87 2.24
N CYS A 439 2.80 14.62 2.97
CA CYS A 439 2.42 15.91 3.51
C CYS A 439 3.66 16.77 3.73
N ILE A 440 3.57 18.06 3.36
CA ILE A 440 4.49 19.10 3.83
C ILE A 440 3.75 20.04 4.76
N THR A 441 4.32 20.26 5.94
CA THR A 441 3.81 21.16 6.96
C THR A 441 4.68 22.42 7.00
N MET A 442 4.05 23.58 6.80
CA MET A 442 4.71 24.88 6.80
C MET A 442 4.19 25.74 7.95
N LEU A 443 5.09 26.40 8.66
CA LEU A 443 4.78 27.28 9.78
C LEU A 443 5.50 28.61 9.58
N GLU A 444 4.78 29.70 9.70
CA GLU A 444 5.30 31.07 9.56
C GLU A 444 4.78 31.95 10.68
N ALA A 445 5.62 32.86 11.16
CA ALA A 445 5.20 33.89 12.10
C ALA A 445 4.53 35.02 11.29
N VAL A 446 3.32 35.42 11.68
CA VAL A 446 2.54 36.46 11.00
C VAL A 446 2.07 37.51 12.00
N ASN A 447 1.52 38.63 11.52
CA ASN A 447 1.10 39.77 12.36
C ASN A 447 2.24 40.22 13.30
N ASP A 448 3.36 40.63 12.71
CA ASP A 448 4.58 41.05 13.43
C ASP A 448 5.19 39.98 14.37
N GLY A 449 4.80 38.72 14.18
CA GLY A 449 5.30 37.57 14.92
C GLY A 449 4.45 37.19 16.14
N ASP A 450 3.31 37.84 16.33
CA ASP A 450 2.37 37.54 17.41
C ASP A 450 1.55 36.28 17.14
N ASP A 451 1.23 36.02 15.87
CA ASP A 451 0.39 34.91 15.46
C ASP A 451 1.17 33.88 14.64
N LEU A 452 0.64 32.66 14.58
CA LEU A 452 1.22 31.57 13.81
C LEU A 452 0.33 31.27 12.61
N HIS A 453 0.85 31.41 11.39
CA HIS A 453 0.27 30.74 10.23
C HIS A 453 0.81 29.31 10.18
N ILE A 454 -0.09 28.37 9.93
CA ILE A 454 0.23 26.96 9.71
C ILE A 454 -0.53 26.46 8.48
N SER A 455 0.15 25.69 7.65
CA SER A 455 -0.48 24.97 6.54
C SER A 455 0.03 23.54 6.40
N VAL A 456 -0.82 22.69 5.83
CA VAL A 456 -0.47 21.35 5.36
C VAL A 456 -0.84 21.23 3.89
N THR A 457 0.05 20.65 3.08
CA THR A 457 -0.21 20.33 1.67
C THR A 457 -0.07 18.84 1.46
N MET A 458 -1.16 18.20 1.06
CA MET A 458 -1.27 16.76 0.87
C MET A 458 -1.65 16.46 -0.59
N PRO A 459 -0.67 16.14 -1.46
CA PRO A 459 -0.91 16.05 -2.91
C PRO A 459 -1.62 14.77 -3.34
N SER A 460 -1.73 13.76 -2.47
CA SER A 460 -2.03 12.39 -2.88
C SER A 460 -3.05 11.65 -1.98
N ILE A 461 -4.09 12.34 -1.49
CA ILE A 461 -5.11 11.72 -0.62
C ILE A 461 -6.04 10.81 -1.42
N GLU A 462 -6.05 9.52 -1.10
CA GLU A 462 -6.86 8.51 -1.79
C GLU A 462 -8.05 8.10 -0.93
N VAL A 463 -9.20 8.73 -1.19
CA VAL A 463 -10.43 8.48 -0.44
C VAL A 463 -11.63 8.30 -1.35
N GLY A 464 -12.62 7.58 -0.84
CA GLY A 464 -13.94 7.44 -1.41
C GLY A 464 -15.02 7.26 -0.33
N THR A 465 -16.26 7.54 -0.69
CA THR A 465 -17.42 7.40 0.21
C THR A 465 -18.41 6.33 -0.27
N ILE A 466 -18.04 5.61 -1.34
CA ILE A 466 -18.69 4.41 -1.85
C ILE A 466 -17.66 3.33 -2.21
N GLY A 467 -18.07 2.07 -2.08
CA GLY A 467 -17.25 0.89 -2.39
C GLY A 467 -16.22 0.54 -1.32
N GLY A 468 -15.63 -0.66 -1.43
CA GLY A 468 -14.70 -1.17 -0.42
C GLY A 468 -15.35 -1.26 0.97
N GLY A 469 -14.60 -0.93 2.03
CA GLY A 469 -15.08 -1.00 3.41
C GLY A 469 -16.12 0.07 3.80
N THR A 470 -16.40 1.04 2.93
CA THR A 470 -17.35 2.14 3.22
C THR A 470 -18.80 1.67 3.36
N CYS A 471 -19.14 0.47 2.86
CA CYS A 471 -20.46 -0.12 2.98
C CYS A 471 -20.72 -0.77 4.35
N LEU A 472 -19.66 -1.11 5.10
CA LEU A 472 -19.78 -1.78 6.39
C LEU A 472 -20.44 -0.85 7.42
N ALA A 473 -21.34 -1.40 8.25
CA ALA A 473 -22.22 -0.60 9.09
C ALA A 473 -21.50 0.40 10.00
N SER A 474 -20.41 -0.03 10.65
CA SER A 474 -19.61 0.83 11.56
C SER A 474 -18.92 1.96 10.80
N GLN A 475 -18.29 1.64 9.67
CA GLN A 475 -17.58 2.59 8.82
C GLN A 475 -18.54 3.58 8.15
N ALA A 476 -19.67 3.09 7.66
CA ALA A 476 -20.75 3.89 7.11
C ALA A 476 -21.32 4.88 8.14
N SER A 477 -21.41 4.47 9.41
CA SER A 477 -21.85 5.34 10.51
C SER A 477 -20.83 6.46 10.78
N CYS A 478 -19.53 6.17 10.71
CA CYS A 478 -18.48 7.18 10.82
C CYS A 478 -18.49 8.17 9.64
N LEU A 479 -18.72 7.69 8.41
CA LEU A 479 -18.93 8.58 7.25
C LEU A 479 -20.19 9.45 7.40
N ASN A 480 -21.24 8.91 8.02
CA ASN A 480 -22.47 9.64 8.30
C ASN A 480 -22.25 10.75 9.35
N LEU A 481 -21.43 10.50 10.39
CA LEU A 481 -21.03 11.52 11.36
C LEU A 481 -20.34 12.72 10.70
N LEU A 482 -19.57 12.47 9.64
CA LEU A 482 -18.91 13.49 8.82
C LEU A 482 -19.83 14.13 7.77
N GLY A 483 -21.05 13.61 7.58
CA GLY A 483 -22.00 14.10 6.56
C GLY A 483 -21.62 13.75 5.12
N VAL A 484 -20.78 12.73 4.90
CA VAL A 484 -20.24 12.37 3.57
C VAL A 484 -20.56 10.93 3.15
N ARG A 485 -21.46 10.22 3.85
CA ARG A 485 -21.80 8.83 3.51
C ARG A 485 -22.41 8.72 2.12
N GLY A 486 -21.93 7.77 1.32
CA GLY A 486 -22.56 7.40 0.06
C GLY A 486 -22.23 8.35 -1.10
N PRO A 487 -22.87 8.14 -2.26
CA PRO A 487 -22.68 8.98 -3.43
C PRO A 487 -23.40 10.32 -3.25
N ASN A 488 -22.87 11.38 -3.86
CA ASN A 488 -23.58 12.64 -3.99
C ASN A 488 -24.32 12.65 -5.34
N CYS A 489 -25.66 12.58 -5.30
CA CYS A 489 -26.48 12.48 -6.51
C CYS A 489 -26.48 13.77 -7.35
N ASP A 490 -26.43 14.93 -6.70
CA ASP A 490 -26.51 16.23 -7.38
C ASP A 490 -25.16 16.65 -7.96
N SER A 491 -24.07 16.32 -7.26
CA SER A 491 -22.70 16.65 -7.66
C SER A 491 -21.76 15.46 -7.41
N PRO A 492 -21.71 14.46 -8.32
CA PRO A 492 -20.85 13.29 -8.17
C PRO A 492 -19.40 13.65 -7.83
N GLY A 493 -18.88 13.03 -6.77
CA GLY A 493 -17.54 13.28 -6.23
C GLY A 493 -17.48 14.35 -5.13
N ALA A 494 -18.56 15.08 -4.86
CA ALA A 494 -18.57 16.11 -3.81
C ALA A 494 -18.32 15.53 -2.42
N ASN A 495 -18.88 14.36 -2.09
CA ASN A 495 -18.70 13.76 -0.77
C ASN A 495 -17.27 13.28 -0.58
N ALA A 496 -16.68 12.65 -1.61
CA ALA A 496 -15.29 12.20 -1.55
C ALA A 496 -14.30 13.39 -1.50
N LYS A 497 -14.58 14.49 -2.20
CA LYS A 497 -13.78 15.73 -2.12
C LYS A 497 -13.84 16.34 -0.72
N LEU A 498 -15.04 16.43 -0.14
CA LEU A 498 -15.23 16.90 1.23
C LEU A 498 -14.54 16.00 2.25
N LEU A 499 -14.57 14.68 2.08
CA LEU A 499 -13.83 13.77 2.95
C LEU A 499 -12.31 14.05 2.90
N ALA A 500 -11.73 14.33 1.74
CA ALA A 500 -10.30 14.67 1.66
C ALA A 500 -9.97 16.00 2.33
N THR A 501 -10.85 17.01 2.28
CA THR A 501 -10.60 18.26 3.00
C THR A 501 -10.71 18.07 4.51
N ILE A 502 -11.63 17.24 4.99
CA ILE A 502 -11.72 16.83 6.40
C ILE A 502 -10.45 16.08 6.83
N VAL A 503 -9.92 15.18 5.99
CA VAL A 503 -8.63 14.50 6.25
C VAL A 503 -7.51 15.52 6.41
N ALA A 504 -7.36 16.45 5.47
CA ALA A 504 -6.31 17.48 5.53
C ALA A 504 -6.46 18.40 6.74
N GLY A 505 -7.68 18.85 7.07
CA GLY A 505 -7.93 19.68 8.26
C GLY A 505 -7.68 18.92 9.57
N SER A 506 -7.95 17.61 9.59
CA SER A 506 -7.62 16.76 10.74
C SER A 506 -6.10 16.59 10.90
N VAL A 507 -5.38 16.44 9.79
CA VAL A 507 -3.90 16.40 9.78
C VAL A 507 -3.34 17.74 10.27
N LEU A 508 -3.86 18.87 9.79
CA LEU A 508 -3.48 20.21 10.26
C LEU A 508 -3.61 20.34 11.79
N ALA A 509 -4.75 19.90 12.34
CA ALA A 509 -4.99 19.90 13.78
C ALA A 509 -3.99 18.99 14.53
N GLY A 510 -3.76 17.79 14.02
CA GLY A 510 -2.78 16.86 14.57
C GLY A 510 -1.36 17.44 14.57
N GLU A 511 -0.91 17.97 13.44
CA GLU A 511 0.42 18.58 13.26
C GLU A 511 0.65 19.70 14.26
N LEU A 512 -0.32 20.62 14.37
CA LEU A 512 -0.26 21.76 15.30
C LEU A 512 -0.06 21.30 16.75
N SER A 513 -0.84 20.31 17.19
CA SER A 513 -0.77 19.81 18.57
C SER A 513 0.53 19.05 18.86
N LEU A 514 0.98 18.17 17.94
CA LEU A 514 2.20 17.40 18.15
C LEU A 514 3.45 18.28 18.12
N LEU A 515 3.56 19.19 17.16
CA LEU A 515 4.67 20.14 17.11
C LEU A 515 4.72 21.00 18.38
N ALA A 516 3.57 21.42 18.91
CA ALA A 516 3.51 22.13 20.18
C ALA A 516 3.97 21.29 21.37
N ALA A 517 3.54 20.03 21.45
CA ALA A 517 3.97 19.12 22.51
C ALA A 517 5.49 18.87 22.46
N LEU A 518 6.06 18.75 21.27
CA LEU A 518 7.51 18.62 21.06
C LEU A 518 8.26 19.90 21.46
N ALA A 519 7.81 21.06 20.99
CA ALA A 519 8.41 22.36 21.31
C ALA A 519 8.38 22.68 22.82
N ALA A 520 7.38 22.16 23.54
CA ALA A 520 7.24 22.31 24.98
C ALA A 520 7.92 21.19 25.80
N GLY A 521 8.50 20.16 25.16
CA GLY A 521 9.11 19.01 25.85
C GLY A 521 8.11 18.09 26.56
N GLN A 522 6.84 18.08 26.13
CA GLN A 522 5.72 17.40 26.82
C GLN A 522 5.41 16.00 26.26
N LEU A 523 6.08 15.56 25.20
CA LEU A 523 5.75 14.31 24.51
C LEU A 523 5.81 13.10 25.45
N VAL A 524 6.96 12.90 26.13
CA VAL A 524 7.21 11.72 26.97
C VAL A 524 6.18 11.62 28.11
N ASN A 525 5.95 12.73 28.84
CA ASN A 525 5.01 12.76 29.96
C ASN A 525 3.58 12.45 29.51
N SER A 526 3.19 12.92 28.33
CA SER A 526 1.86 12.66 27.77
C SER A 526 1.69 11.18 27.40
N HIS A 527 2.66 10.60 26.69
CA HIS A 527 2.62 9.17 26.35
C HIS A 527 2.69 8.26 27.59
N LEU A 528 3.47 8.62 28.62
CA LEU A 528 3.49 7.84 29.87
C LEU A 528 2.15 7.87 30.60
N LYS A 529 1.39 8.96 30.51
CA LYS A 529 0.08 9.09 31.17
C LYS A 529 -1.04 8.33 30.45
N TYR A 530 -1.07 8.34 29.13
CA TYR A 530 -2.21 7.81 28.36
C TYR A 530 -1.90 6.60 27.47
N ASN A 531 -0.63 6.34 27.15
CA ASN A 531 -0.21 5.23 26.28
C ASN A 531 0.48 4.10 27.06
N ARG A 532 0.73 4.28 28.36
CA ARG A 532 1.09 3.20 29.28
C ARG A 532 0.12 3.23 30.46
N SER A 533 -0.69 2.18 30.58
CA SER A 533 -1.50 1.97 31.76
C SER A 533 -0.57 1.69 32.94
N SER A 534 -0.70 2.44 34.04
CA SER A 534 -0.03 2.12 35.31
C SER A 534 -0.45 0.75 35.88
N LYS A 535 -1.45 0.08 35.29
CA LYS A 535 -1.81 -1.32 35.62
C LYS A 535 -0.81 -2.34 35.08
N ASP A 536 -0.13 -2.07 33.96
CA ASP A 536 0.78 -3.05 33.34
C ASP A 536 2.12 -3.16 34.07
N VAL A 537 2.45 -2.17 34.91
CA VAL A 537 3.68 -2.15 35.72
C VAL A 537 3.54 -3.01 37.00
N ALA A 538 2.32 -3.36 37.40
CA ALA A 538 2.05 -4.13 38.62
C ALA A 538 2.12 -5.66 38.41
N THR A 539 2.41 -6.12 37.20
CA THR A 539 2.34 -7.55 36.82
C THR A 539 3.64 -8.13 36.24
N CYS A 540 4.80 -7.52 36.51
CA CYS A 540 6.10 -8.11 36.21
C CYS A 540 6.82 -8.58 37.46
#